data_AF-A0A9P7N339-F1
#
_entry.id   AF-A0A9P7N339-F1
#
_cell.length_a   1.000
_cell.length_b   1.000
_cell.length_c   1.000
_cell.angle_alpha   90.00
_cell.angle_beta   90.00
_cell.angle_gamma   90.00
#
_symmetry.space_group_name_H-M   'P 1'
#
loop_
_entity.id
_entity.type
_entity.pdbx_description
1 polymer ?
#
loop_
_entity_poly.entity_id
_entity_poly.type
_entity_poly.pdbx_seq_one_letter_code
_entity_poly.pdbx_strand_id
1 'polypeptide(L)'
;MSSALLRTTPIVRAGLRAAKPMASMASTSFVRSKVTLPDLPYDYAALEPHISGQIMELHHSKHHQTYVNSYNAAMEALGDAQAKNDAKAAAAQAPLLNFHGGGHVNHSLFWENLAPNGKGGGGEPEGKLL
;
A
#
# COMPACT_ATOMS: atom_id res chain seq x y z
N MET A 1 -67.02 4.08 -62.68
CA MET A 1 -65.61 4.23 -63.11
C MET A 1 -64.78 4.33 -61.84
N SER A 2 -64.41 3.19 -61.27
CA SER A 2 -63.06 2.61 -61.36
C SER A 2 -61.96 3.58 -60.95
N SER A 3 -61.48 3.45 -59.70
CA SER A 3 -60.05 3.39 -59.45
C SER A 3 -59.80 2.73 -58.09
N ALA A 4 -59.37 1.47 -58.14
CA ALA A 4 -58.78 0.77 -57.01
C ALA A 4 -57.34 1.25 -56.82
N LEU A 5 -56.96 1.59 -55.59
CA LEU A 5 -55.56 1.71 -55.18
C LEU A 5 -55.42 1.14 -53.77
N LEU A 6 -55.15 -0.17 -53.72
CA LEU A 6 -54.63 -0.85 -52.54
C LEU A 6 -53.24 -0.27 -52.24
N ARG A 7 -53.11 0.47 -51.13
CA ARG A 7 -51.82 0.87 -50.59
C ARG A 7 -51.56 0.09 -49.31
N THR A 8 -50.75 -0.94 -49.45
CA THR A 8 -50.19 -1.73 -48.35
C THR A 8 -49.28 -0.85 -47.49
N THR A 9 -49.61 -0.72 -46.21
CA THR A 9 -48.73 -0.14 -45.19
C THR A 9 -47.83 -1.23 -44.62
N PRO A 10 -46.48 -1.08 -44.61
CA PRO A 10 -45.64 -1.94 -43.81
C PRO A 10 -45.70 -1.47 -42.35
N ILE A 11 -46.11 -2.37 -41.45
CA ILE A 11 -45.97 -2.19 -40.01
C ILE A 11 -44.48 -2.27 -39.67
N VAL A 12 -43.85 -1.15 -39.36
CA VAL A 12 -42.48 -1.12 -38.83
C VAL A 12 -42.53 -1.59 -37.38
N ARG A 13 -42.09 -2.81 -37.14
CA ARG A 13 -41.94 -3.39 -35.81
C ARG A 13 -40.71 -2.76 -35.16
N ALA A 14 -40.91 -1.67 -34.41
CA ALA A 14 -39.87 -1.07 -33.59
C ALA A 14 -39.47 -2.05 -32.47
N GLY A 15 -38.38 -2.78 -32.69
CA GLY A 15 -37.78 -3.61 -31.66
C GLY A 15 -37.17 -2.72 -30.57
N LEU A 16 -37.76 -2.73 -29.38
CA LEU A 16 -37.12 -2.22 -28.17
C LEU A 16 -35.78 -2.96 -27.99
N ARG A 17 -34.66 -2.27 -28.23
CA ARG A 17 -33.40 -2.66 -27.58
C ARG A 17 -33.46 -2.11 -26.16
N ALA A 18 -33.81 -2.98 -25.22
CA ALA A 18 -33.59 -2.71 -23.80
C ALA A 18 -32.08 -2.44 -23.60
N ALA A 19 -31.73 -1.20 -23.31
CA ALA A 19 -30.39 -0.86 -22.86
C ALA A 19 -30.21 -1.53 -21.49
N LYS A 20 -29.29 -2.50 -21.40
CA LYS A 20 -28.87 -3.04 -20.10
C LYS A 20 -28.33 -1.88 -19.27
N PRO A 21 -28.68 -1.74 -17.98
CA PRO A 21 -28.05 -0.76 -17.15
C PRO A 21 -26.57 -1.12 -17.08
N MET A 22 -25.70 -0.18 -17.50
CA MET A 22 -24.27 -0.26 -17.21
C MET A 22 -24.16 -0.35 -15.69
N ALA A 23 -23.74 -1.51 -15.18
CA ALA A 23 -23.37 -1.65 -13.79
C ALA A 23 -22.32 -0.57 -13.49
N SER A 24 -22.63 0.32 -12.56
CA SER A 24 -21.65 1.24 -12.00
C SER A 24 -20.55 0.37 -11.39
N MET A 25 -19.38 0.36 -12.02
CA MET A 25 -18.19 -0.23 -11.43
C MET A 25 -17.86 0.61 -10.21
N ALA A 26 -18.30 0.16 -9.03
CA ALA A 26 -17.92 0.77 -7.78
C ALA A 26 -16.39 0.82 -7.74
N SER A 27 -15.85 2.03 -7.72
CA SER A 27 -14.42 2.26 -7.69
C SER A 27 -13.88 1.69 -6.38
N THR A 28 -13.22 0.54 -6.44
CA THR A 28 -12.48 -0.05 -5.31
C THR A 28 -11.20 0.73 -5.11
N SER A 29 -11.31 2.01 -4.72
CA SER A 29 -10.14 2.79 -4.30
C SER A 29 -9.79 2.33 -2.89
N PHE A 30 -8.81 1.44 -2.79
CA PHE A 30 -8.26 1.03 -1.50
C PHE A 30 -7.45 2.20 -0.96
N VAL A 31 -7.93 2.86 0.09
CA VAL A 31 -7.16 3.91 0.76
C VAL A 31 -6.04 3.23 1.52
N ARG A 32 -4.78 3.43 1.09
CA ARG A 32 -3.62 3.02 1.88
C ARG A 32 -3.57 3.91 3.13
N SER A 33 -3.67 3.28 4.30
CA SER A 33 -3.42 3.98 5.57
C SER A 33 -1.95 4.38 5.68
N LYS A 34 -1.68 5.48 6.41
CA LYS A 34 -0.31 5.87 6.80
C LYS A 34 0.35 4.72 7.57
N VAL A 35 1.64 4.50 7.34
CA VAL A 35 2.40 3.49 8.09
C VAL A 35 2.72 4.02 9.50
N THR A 36 2.91 3.12 10.45
CA THR A 36 3.23 3.44 11.85
C THR A 36 4.51 2.75 12.27
N LEU A 37 5.14 3.25 13.33
CA LEU A 37 6.25 2.56 13.98
C LEU A 37 5.68 1.29 14.65
N PRO A 38 6.13 0.07 14.30
CA PRO A 38 5.69 -1.15 14.99
C PRO A 38 6.25 -1.16 16.41
N ASP A 39 5.48 -1.69 17.37
CA ASP A 39 6.02 -1.94 18.70
C ASP A 39 7.04 -3.09 18.66
N LEU A 40 8.09 -3.02 19.48
CA LEU A 40 9.02 -4.13 19.63
C LEU A 40 8.35 -5.28 20.39
N PRO A 41 8.60 -6.55 20.01
CA PRO A 41 8.05 -7.71 20.72
C PRO A 41 8.78 -8.01 22.05
N TYR A 42 9.73 -7.16 22.44
CA TYR A 42 10.56 -7.27 23.63
C TYR A 42 11.01 -5.88 24.12
N ASP A 43 11.40 -5.78 25.39
CA ASP A 43 11.92 -4.54 25.98
C ASP A 43 13.26 -4.12 25.33
N TYR A 44 13.58 -2.83 25.32
CA TYR A 44 14.81 -2.33 24.68
C TYR A 44 16.10 -3.01 25.17
N ALA A 45 16.19 -3.32 26.47
CA ALA A 45 17.37 -3.97 27.05
C ALA A 45 17.37 -5.52 26.91
N ALA A 46 16.34 -6.12 26.31
CA ALA A 46 16.17 -7.58 26.29
C ALA A 46 17.20 -8.33 25.42
N LEU A 47 17.96 -7.60 24.58
CA LEU A 47 19.02 -8.16 23.72
C LEU A 47 20.43 -7.98 24.30
N GLU A 48 20.55 -7.44 25.51
CA GLU A 48 21.83 -7.35 26.21
C GLU A 48 22.38 -8.74 26.56
N PRO A 49 23.72 -8.92 26.55
CA PRO A 49 24.76 -7.91 26.32
C PRO A 49 25.12 -7.69 24.85
N HIS A 50 24.42 -8.34 23.91
CA HIS A 50 24.81 -8.35 22.50
C HIS A 50 24.44 -7.04 21.78
N ILE A 51 23.31 -6.44 22.13
CA ILE A 51 22.91 -5.10 21.69
C ILE A 51 22.44 -4.32 22.91
N SER A 52 23.02 -3.15 23.15
CA SER A 52 22.66 -2.35 24.32
C SER A 52 21.26 -1.76 24.22
N GLY A 53 20.58 -1.60 25.36
CA GLY A 53 19.25 -1.00 25.40
C GLY A 53 19.21 0.42 24.85
N GLN A 54 20.28 1.20 25.06
CA GLN A 54 20.39 2.56 24.50
C GLN A 54 20.42 2.56 22.96
N ILE A 55 21.14 1.62 22.34
CA ILE A 55 21.14 1.47 20.88
C ILE A 55 19.73 1.12 20.42
N MET A 56 19.10 0.13 21.05
CA MET A 56 17.74 -0.30 20.69
C MET A 56 16.73 0.83 20.78
N GLU A 57 16.76 1.63 21.85
CA GLU A 57 15.85 2.76 22.03
C GLU A 57 16.04 3.83 20.96
N LEU A 58 17.29 4.24 20.67
CA LEU A 58 17.57 5.26 19.66
C LEU A 58 17.27 4.75 18.24
N HIS A 59 17.66 3.51 17.94
CA HIS A 59 17.47 2.90 16.63
C HIS A 59 15.98 2.72 16.32
N HIS A 60 15.20 2.32 17.31
CA HIS A 60 13.75 2.19 17.17
C HIS A 60 13.03 3.55 17.20
N SER A 61 13.07 4.25 18.33
CA SER A 61 12.23 5.43 18.57
C SER A 61 12.66 6.68 17.80
N LYS A 62 13.90 6.74 17.29
CA LYS A 62 14.41 7.88 16.52
C LYS A 62 14.65 7.51 15.06
N HIS A 63 15.52 6.54 14.78
CA HIS A 63 15.88 6.21 13.41
C HIS A 63 14.71 5.58 12.63
N HIS A 64 14.10 4.52 13.16
CA HIS A 64 12.94 3.90 12.51
C HIS A 64 11.74 4.88 12.43
N GLN A 65 11.47 5.63 13.50
CA GLN A 65 10.42 6.66 13.50
C GLN A 65 10.64 7.73 12.42
N THR A 66 11.89 8.11 12.14
CA THR A 66 12.22 9.06 11.06
C THR A 66 11.86 8.48 9.69
N TYR A 67 12.15 7.20 9.44
CA TYR A 67 11.74 6.54 8.21
C TYR A 67 10.22 6.51 8.05
N VAL A 68 9.48 6.15 9.12
CA VAL A 68 8.01 6.17 9.13
C VAL A 68 7.46 7.55 8.79
N ASN A 69 7.93 8.59 9.47
CA ASN A 69 7.46 9.96 9.28
C ASN A 69 7.71 10.45 7.86
N SER A 70 8.95 10.30 7.38
CA SER A 70 9.34 10.79 6.07
C SER A 70 8.76 9.97 4.92
N TYR A 71 8.53 8.67 5.11
CA TYR A 71 7.82 7.86 4.12
C TYR A 71 6.37 8.31 3.96
N ASN A 72 5.66 8.55 5.08
CA ASN A 72 4.31 9.09 5.04
C ASN A 72 4.24 10.46 4.35
N ALA A 73 5.21 11.35 4.62
CA ALA A 73 5.29 12.65 3.96
C ALA A 73 5.53 12.53 2.44
N ALA A 74 6.42 11.63 2.01
CA ALA A 74 6.68 11.37 0.60
C ALA A 74 5.45 10.76 -0.12
N MET A 75 4.70 9.89 0.55
CA MET A 75 3.45 9.33 0.04
C MET A 75 2.36 10.40 -0.11
N GLU A 76 2.26 11.33 0.83
CA GLU A 76 1.32 12.47 0.76
C GLU A 76 1.68 13.40 -0.41
N ALA A 77 2.96 13.77 -0.53
CA ALA A 77 3.46 14.58 -1.66
C ALA A 77 3.25 13.89 -3.02
N LEU A 78 3.40 12.55 -3.08
CA LEU A 78 3.10 11.77 -4.27
C LEU A 78 1.60 11.85 -4.61
N GLY A 79 0.73 11.65 -3.63
CA GLY A 79 -0.72 11.73 -3.81
C GLY A 79 -1.16 13.11 -4.33
N ASP A 80 -0.61 14.18 -3.77
CA ASP A 80 -0.87 15.55 -4.20
C ASP A 80 -0.41 15.81 -5.65
N ALA A 81 0.77 15.31 -6.02
CA ALA A 81 1.29 15.43 -7.38
C ALA A 81 0.41 14.66 -8.37
N GLN A 82 -0.04 13.45 -8.01
CA GLN A 82 -0.95 12.64 -8.81
C GLN A 82 -2.31 13.32 -8.99
N ALA A 83 -2.88 13.89 -7.93
CA ALA A 83 -4.14 14.63 -8.00
C ALA A 83 -4.06 15.85 -8.94
N LYS A 84 -2.87 16.46 -9.06
CA LYS A 84 -2.60 17.59 -9.95
C LYS A 84 -2.14 17.17 -11.37
N ASN A 85 -2.03 15.87 -11.64
CA ASN A 85 -1.41 15.32 -12.87
C ASN A 85 0.01 15.86 -13.14
N ASP A 86 0.77 16.17 -12.08
CA ASP A 86 2.15 16.62 -12.19
C ASP A 86 3.12 15.43 -12.13
N ALA A 87 3.41 14.87 -13.30
CA ALA A 87 4.30 13.72 -13.42
C ALA A 87 5.75 14.01 -12.96
N LYS A 88 6.20 15.26 -13.08
CA LYS A 88 7.56 15.65 -12.66
C LYS A 88 7.66 15.68 -11.14
N ALA A 89 6.68 16.28 -10.47
CA ALA A 89 6.62 16.29 -9.01
C ALA A 89 6.44 14.88 -8.43
N ALA A 90 5.63 14.04 -9.08
CA ALA A 90 5.46 12.64 -8.69
C ALA A 90 6.78 11.86 -8.82
N ALA A 91 7.48 11.98 -9.96
CA ALA A 91 8.76 11.31 -10.18
C ALA A 91 9.84 11.76 -9.18
N ALA A 92 9.82 13.03 -8.76
CA ALA A 92 10.76 13.56 -7.77
C ALA A 92 10.62 12.91 -6.38
N GLN A 93 9.50 12.26 -6.05
CA GLN A 93 9.33 11.54 -4.79
C GLN A 93 10.02 10.18 -4.76
N ALA A 94 10.39 9.61 -5.91
CA ALA A 94 10.90 8.24 -5.99
C ALA A 94 12.12 7.97 -5.07
N PRO A 95 13.14 8.85 -4.97
CA PRO A 95 14.28 8.62 -4.07
C PRO A 95 13.87 8.59 -2.59
N LEU A 96 12.94 9.45 -2.18
CA LEU A 96 12.44 9.52 -0.80
C LEU A 96 11.59 8.30 -0.45
N LEU A 97 10.74 7.87 -1.39
CA LEU A 97 9.94 6.66 -1.23
C LEU A 97 10.83 5.42 -1.11
N ASN A 98 11.88 5.32 -1.93
CA ASN A 98 12.85 4.23 -1.85
C ASN A 98 13.61 4.26 -0.53
N PHE A 99 14.17 5.41 -0.15
CA PHE A 99 15.01 5.52 1.05
C PHE A 99 14.21 5.31 2.33
N HIS A 100 13.10 6.02 2.49
CA HIS A 100 12.31 5.95 3.72
C HIS A 100 11.38 4.72 3.77
N GLY A 101 10.82 4.31 2.63
CA GLY A 101 10.05 3.08 2.54
C GLY A 101 10.93 1.85 2.74
N GLY A 102 12.10 1.81 2.08
CA GLY A 102 13.09 0.76 2.30
C GLY A 102 13.61 0.76 3.74
N GLY A 103 13.87 1.94 4.32
CA GLY A 103 14.21 2.08 5.74
C GLY A 103 13.16 1.45 6.66
N HIS A 104 11.88 1.77 6.47
CA HIS A 104 10.79 1.21 7.27
C HIS A 104 10.69 -0.32 7.14
N VAL A 105 10.75 -0.85 5.91
CA VAL A 105 10.69 -2.30 5.67
C VAL A 105 11.88 -3.01 6.31
N ASN A 106 13.10 -2.52 6.08
CA ASN A 106 14.31 -3.15 6.59
C ASN A 106 14.32 -3.19 8.11
N HIS A 107 13.90 -2.11 8.79
CA HIS A 107 13.87 -2.09 10.24
C HIS A 107 12.76 -2.97 10.80
N SER A 108 11.58 -2.98 10.19
CA SER A 108 10.49 -3.88 10.63
C SER A 108 10.93 -5.34 10.57
N LEU A 109 11.57 -5.77 9.48
CA LEU A 109 12.15 -7.11 9.34
C LEU A 109 13.27 -7.37 10.36
N PHE A 110 14.12 -6.37 10.61
CA PHE A 110 15.21 -6.47 11.58
C PHE A 110 14.70 -6.65 13.02
N TRP A 111 13.57 -6.06 13.40
CA TRP A 111 13.01 -6.28 14.73
C TRP A 111 12.35 -7.66 14.88
N GLU A 112 11.72 -8.15 13.82
CA GLU A 112 11.06 -9.47 13.82
C GLU A 112 12.04 -10.64 13.79
N ASN A 113 13.25 -10.45 13.24
CA ASN A 113 14.27 -11.49 13.16
C ASN A 113 15.27 -11.48 14.35
N LEU A 114 15.04 -10.62 15.33
CA LEU A 114 15.77 -10.59 16.59
C LEU A 114 14.90 -11.17 17.71
N ALA A 115 15.55 -11.82 18.67
CA ALA A 115 14.89 -12.32 19.87
C ALA A 115 15.89 -12.37 21.03
N PRO A 116 15.43 -12.22 22.29
CA PRO A 116 16.26 -12.45 23.46
C PRO A 116 16.83 -13.87 23.50
N ASN A 117 18.03 -14.02 24.05
CA ASN A 117 18.60 -15.35 24.29
C ASN A 117 17.66 -16.18 25.18
N GLY A 118 17.48 -17.46 24.84
CA GLY A 118 16.52 -18.34 25.52
C GLY A 118 15.04 -18.09 25.17
N LYS A 119 14.72 -17.10 24.33
CA LYS A 119 13.38 -16.86 23.77
C LYS A 119 13.35 -17.00 22.24
N GLY A 120 14.18 -17.88 21.69
CA GLY A 120 14.33 -18.10 20.25
C GLY A 120 15.51 -17.36 19.60
N GLY A 121 16.21 -16.50 20.34
CA GLY A 121 17.42 -15.84 19.86
C GLY A 121 18.67 -16.69 20.01
N GLY A 122 19.54 -16.68 18.99
CA GLY A 122 20.90 -17.25 19.04
C GLY A 122 21.01 -18.76 18.78
N GLY A 123 19.90 -19.44 18.47
CA GLY A 123 19.91 -20.85 18.05
C GLY A 123 20.17 -21.04 16.56
N GLU A 124 20.34 -22.29 16.14
CA GLU A 124 20.38 -22.68 14.73
C GLU A 124 18.94 -22.81 14.18
N PRO A 125 18.70 -22.48 12.89
CA PRO A 125 17.40 -22.72 12.27
C PRO A 125 17.11 -24.22 12.18
N GLU A 126 15.83 -24.58 12.04
CA GLU A 126 15.39 -25.97 11.88
C GLU A 126 14.47 -26.13 10.65
N GLY A 127 14.16 -27.38 10.29
CA GLY A 127 13.22 -27.69 9.22
C GLY A 127 13.75 -27.34 7.83
N LYS A 128 12.89 -26.80 6.96
CA LYS A 128 13.20 -26.55 5.54
C LYS A 128 14.22 -25.42 5.28
N LEU A 129 14.57 -24.65 6.30
CA LEU A 129 15.51 -23.54 6.18
C LEU A 129 16.98 -24.02 6.24
N LEU A 130 17.23 -25.17 6.86
CA LEU A 130 18.49 -25.92 6.77
C LEU A 130 18.53 -26.75 5.46
#